data_AF-A0A369JLG3-F1
#
_entry.id   AF-A0A369JLG3-F1
#
_cell.length_a   1.000
_cell.length_b   1.000
_cell.length_c   1.000
_cell.angle_alpha   90.00
_cell.angle_beta   90.00
_cell.angle_gamma   90.00
#
_symmetry.space_group_name_H-M   'P 1'
#
loop_
_entity.id
_entity.type
_entity.pdbx_description
1 polymer ?
#
loop_
_entity_poly.entity_id
_entity_poly.type
_entity_poly.pdbx_seq_one_letter_code
_entity_poly.pdbx_strand_id
1 'polypeptide(L)'
;MLICCSGNAVINARQEVFCIDDPLQGVALYRLDSGAHTCTYPIAVKKSLKPRQVTFTEDCSVILCSSDHGTVYVFDRRSGDVVDKLKIGNDRIQATTVHPHLIPVTAQLMGCRQWRNETKFVLAVIFQGNTKASDILVWQKNIDKCVQRKATEILKMVVYVSLCIALLAVIFQNLSIRVHLLHKTSVNEPSQINTSIVEKGMDYLGLI
;
A
#
# COMPACT_ATOMS: atom_id res chain seq x y z
N MET A 1 -19.98 -5.10 31.15
CA MET A 1 -19.66 -4.58 29.79
C MET A 1 -20.56 -3.38 29.56
N LEU A 2 -20.08 -2.19 29.92
CA LEU A 2 -20.87 -0.95 29.91
C LEU A 2 -20.99 -0.44 28.47
N ILE A 3 -22.14 -0.66 27.87
CA ILE A 3 -22.60 0.03 26.67
C ILE A 3 -22.88 1.47 27.11
N CYS A 4 -22.01 2.43 26.78
CA CYS A 4 -22.41 3.84 26.84
C CYS A 4 -22.22 4.51 25.49
N CYS A 5 -23.31 5.14 25.07
CA CYS A 5 -23.35 6.27 24.18
C CYS A 5 -23.05 5.99 22.69
N SER A 6 -23.74 4.98 22.16
CA SER A 6 -24.21 4.81 20.76
C SER A 6 -23.30 5.32 19.63
N GLY A 7 -22.10 4.74 19.52
CA GLY A 7 -21.32 4.74 18.27
C GLY A 7 -22.16 4.22 17.10
N ASN A 8 -21.97 4.75 15.89
CA ASN A 8 -22.59 4.15 14.71
C ASN A 8 -21.93 2.80 14.44
N ALA A 9 -22.71 1.83 13.98
CA ALA A 9 -22.22 0.52 13.59
C ALA A 9 -22.74 0.17 12.19
N VAL A 10 -21.90 -0.48 11.40
CA VAL A 10 -22.26 -0.94 10.06
C VAL A 10 -21.82 -2.38 9.86
N ILE A 11 -22.67 -3.20 9.27
CA ILE A 11 -22.44 -4.63 9.04
C ILE A 11 -22.34 -4.88 7.54
N ASN A 12 -21.37 -5.69 7.12
CA ASN A 12 -21.35 -6.30 5.80
C ASN A 12 -21.40 -7.83 5.96
N ALA A 13 -22.61 -8.39 5.84
CA ALA A 13 -22.84 -9.81 6.01
C ALA A 13 -22.14 -10.67 4.94
N ARG A 14 -22.00 -10.14 3.71
CA ARG A 14 -21.35 -10.86 2.60
C ARG A 14 -19.87 -11.11 2.85
N GLN A 15 -19.20 -10.16 3.50
CA GLN A 15 -17.77 -10.25 3.84
C GLN A 15 -17.57 -10.64 5.32
N GLU A 16 -18.64 -11.01 6.02
CA GLU A 16 -18.64 -11.45 7.43
C GLU A 16 -17.88 -10.51 8.36
N VAL A 17 -18.09 -9.20 8.22
CA VAL A 17 -17.46 -8.17 9.06
C VAL A 17 -18.43 -7.08 9.49
N PHE A 18 -18.12 -6.43 10.60
CA PHE A 18 -18.81 -5.21 11.02
C PHE A 18 -17.84 -4.20 11.63
N CYS A 19 -18.19 -2.93 11.52
CA CYS A 19 -17.46 -1.83 12.13
C CYS A 19 -18.29 -1.20 13.24
N ILE A 20 -17.61 -0.73 14.28
CA ILE A 20 -18.17 0.11 15.34
C ILE A 20 -17.31 1.37 15.44
N ASP A 21 -17.95 2.53 15.46
CA ASP A 21 -17.26 3.76 15.82
C ASP A 21 -16.95 3.78 17.33
N ASP A 22 -15.67 3.87 17.67
CA ASP A 22 -15.15 4.17 19.00
C ASP A 22 -14.70 5.66 19.01
N PRO A 23 -15.47 6.57 19.63
CA PRO A 23 -15.16 8.00 19.66
C PRO A 23 -13.75 8.34 20.17
N LEU A 24 -13.11 7.47 20.96
CA LEU A 24 -11.75 7.70 21.47
C LEU A 24 -10.68 7.29 20.47
N GLN A 25 -10.84 6.14 19.81
CA GLN A 25 -9.77 5.54 19.01
C GLN A 25 -9.98 5.72 17.51
N GLY A 26 -11.22 5.67 17.02
CA GLY A 26 -11.48 5.58 15.59
C GLY A 26 -12.58 4.58 15.26
N VAL A 27 -12.49 3.95 14.10
CA VAL A 27 -13.39 2.87 13.73
C VAL A 27 -12.74 1.54 14.06
N ALA A 28 -13.39 0.69 14.84
CA ALA A 28 -12.93 -0.67 15.11
C ALA A 28 -13.67 -1.66 14.19
N LEU A 29 -12.92 -2.54 13.52
CA LEU A 29 -13.42 -3.61 12.65
C LEU A 29 -13.36 -4.95 13.38
N TYR A 30 -14.43 -5.71 13.23
CA TYR A 30 -14.59 -7.02 13.84
C TYR A 30 -15.07 -8.04 12.81
N ARG A 31 -14.71 -9.30 13.03
CA ARG A 31 -15.31 -10.43 12.30
C ARG A 31 -16.69 -10.73 12.85
N LEU A 32 -17.66 -10.96 11.97
CA LEU A 32 -19.06 -11.19 12.33
C LEU A 32 -19.28 -12.57 12.98
N ASP A 33 -18.54 -13.59 12.53
CA ASP A 33 -18.66 -14.97 13.01
C ASP A 33 -18.18 -15.18 14.45
N SER A 34 -17.09 -14.50 14.80
CA SER A 34 -16.31 -14.74 16.02
C SER A 34 -16.34 -13.55 16.97
N GLY A 35 -16.77 -12.37 16.49
CA GLY A 35 -16.63 -11.11 17.22
C GLY A 35 -15.18 -10.68 17.41
N ALA A 36 -14.21 -11.34 16.74
CA ALA A 36 -12.80 -11.06 16.91
C ALA A 36 -12.45 -9.67 16.34
N HIS A 37 -11.75 -8.86 17.13
CA HIS A 37 -11.17 -7.59 16.69
C HIS A 37 -10.12 -7.85 15.60
N THR A 38 -10.21 -7.10 14.50
CA THR A 38 -9.30 -7.23 13.37
C THR A 38 -8.34 -6.04 13.31
N CYS A 39 -8.87 -4.82 13.38
CA CYS A 39 -8.08 -3.60 13.30
C CYS A 39 -8.86 -2.39 13.81
N THR A 40 -8.14 -1.30 14.08
CA THR A 40 -8.71 0.02 14.41
C THR A 40 -8.17 1.06 13.44
N TYR A 41 -9.06 1.81 12.79
CA TYR A 41 -8.73 2.90 11.87
C TYR A 41 -8.71 4.23 12.62
N PRO A 42 -7.52 4.81 12.89
CA PRO A 42 -7.40 5.93 13.80
C PRO A 42 -8.00 7.21 13.21
N ILE A 43 -8.82 7.90 14.00
CA ILE A 43 -9.37 9.21 13.64
C ILE A 43 -9.08 10.17 14.77
N ALA A 44 -8.39 11.26 14.44
CA ALA A 44 -8.06 12.30 15.40
C ALA A 44 -9.34 12.90 16.00
N VAL A 45 -9.45 12.88 17.33
CA VAL A 45 -10.49 13.61 18.07
C VAL A 45 -10.00 15.04 18.25
N LYS A 46 -10.80 16.03 17.84
CA LYS A 46 -10.38 17.44 17.92
C LYS A 46 -11.36 18.34 18.67
N LYS A 47 -12.64 18.00 18.70
CA LYS A 47 -13.70 18.83 19.27
C LYS A 47 -14.49 18.11 20.35
N SER A 48 -14.94 16.88 20.10
CA SER A 48 -15.82 16.17 21.04
C SER A 48 -15.81 14.65 20.83
N LEU A 49 -15.93 13.90 21.93
CA LEU A 49 -16.13 12.45 21.95
C LEU A 49 -17.59 12.08 21.60
N LYS A 50 -18.02 12.43 20.38
CA LYS A 50 -19.35 12.08 19.88
C LYS A 50 -19.27 10.94 18.88
N PRO A 51 -20.29 10.07 18.83
CA PRO A 51 -20.47 9.11 17.76
C PRO A 51 -20.33 9.73 16.38
N ARG A 52 -19.54 9.08 15.55
CA ARG A 52 -19.29 9.38 14.15
C ARG A 52 -20.05 8.39 13.28
N GLN A 53 -20.32 8.78 12.04
CA GLN A 53 -20.92 7.87 11.08
C GLN A 53 -19.83 7.04 10.42
N VAL A 54 -20.07 5.73 10.34
CA VAL A 54 -19.23 4.77 9.63
C VAL A 54 -20.07 4.07 8.56
N THR A 55 -19.48 3.82 7.39
CA THR A 55 -20.14 3.04 6.34
C THR A 55 -19.11 2.32 5.47
N PHE A 56 -19.52 1.17 4.91
CA PHE A 56 -18.72 0.44 3.93
C PHE A 56 -19.03 0.94 2.51
N THR A 57 -18.03 0.93 1.64
CA THR A 57 -18.18 1.16 0.19
C THR A 57 -17.29 0.21 -0.61
N GLU A 58 -17.44 0.21 -1.92
CA GLU A 58 -16.66 -0.62 -2.87
C GLU A 58 -16.62 -2.10 -2.45
N ASP A 59 -17.79 -2.69 -2.20
CA ASP A 59 -17.94 -4.09 -1.74
C ASP A 59 -17.11 -4.40 -0.48
N CYS A 60 -17.12 -3.46 0.49
CA CYS A 60 -16.36 -3.54 1.74
C CYS A 60 -14.84 -3.42 1.59
N SER A 61 -14.31 -3.03 0.43
CA SER A 61 -12.87 -2.76 0.31
C SER A 61 -12.46 -1.44 0.94
N VAL A 62 -13.41 -0.50 1.09
CA VAL A 62 -13.17 0.83 1.65
C VAL A 62 -14.12 1.11 2.80
N ILE A 63 -13.60 1.76 3.84
CA ILE A 63 -14.37 2.25 4.99
C ILE A 63 -14.37 3.78 4.96
N LEU A 64 -15.55 4.36 5.10
CA LEU A 64 -15.74 5.79 5.23
C LEU A 64 -16.12 6.10 6.66
N CYS A 65 -15.46 7.11 7.23
CA CYS A 65 -15.85 7.60 8.54
C CYS A 65 -15.82 9.12 8.59
N SER A 66 -16.91 9.69 9.09
CA SER A 66 -17.01 11.14 9.31
C SER A 66 -16.33 11.54 10.61
N SER A 67 -15.80 12.76 10.71
CA SER A 67 -15.18 13.25 11.95
C SER A 67 -15.97 14.39 12.59
N ASP A 68 -15.60 14.69 13.84
CA ASP A 68 -16.12 15.81 14.61
C ASP A 68 -15.62 17.19 14.12
N HIS A 69 -14.62 17.21 13.23
CA HIS A 69 -13.97 18.41 12.71
C HIS A 69 -14.13 18.56 11.18
N GLY A 70 -15.24 18.07 10.63
CA GLY A 70 -15.66 18.33 9.25
C GLY A 70 -14.79 17.67 8.19
N THR A 71 -14.13 16.57 8.54
CA THR A 71 -13.32 15.76 7.61
C THR A 71 -13.94 14.37 7.48
N VAL A 72 -14.13 13.87 6.25
CA VAL A 72 -14.41 12.44 6.02
C VAL A 72 -13.09 11.74 5.73
N TYR A 73 -12.82 10.68 6.48
CA TYR A 73 -11.69 9.79 6.28
C TYR A 73 -12.11 8.63 5.39
N VAL A 74 -11.29 8.35 4.39
CA VAL A 74 -11.44 7.22 3.49
C VAL A 74 -10.31 6.25 3.78
N PHE A 75 -10.64 5.07 4.31
CA PHE A 75 -9.66 4.04 4.68
C PHE A 75 -9.71 2.87 3.70
N ASP A 76 -8.54 2.35 3.35
CA ASP A 76 -8.45 1.01 2.76
C ASP A 76 -8.68 -0.01 3.88
N ARG A 77 -9.70 -0.86 3.73
CA ARG A 77 -10.06 -1.81 4.80
C ARG A 77 -8.90 -2.77 5.08
N ARG A 78 -8.19 -3.23 4.05
CA ARG A 78 -7.20 -4.29 4.17
C ARG A 78 -5.89 -3.79 4.76
N SER A 79 -5.39 -2.64 4.31
CA SER A 79 -4.13 -2.10 4.79
C SER A 79 -4.27 -1.28 6.08
N GLY A 80 -5.45 -0.71 6.35
CA GLY A 80 -5.61 0.23 7.46
C GLY A 80 -5.26 1.67 7.09
N ASP A 81 -4.72 1.90 5.89
CA ASP A 81 -4.20 3.21 5.51
C ASP A 81 -5.32 4.19 5.16
N VAL A 82 -5.06 5.47 5.45
CA VAL A 82 -5.90 6.56 4.95
C VAL A 82 -5.63 6.76 3.46
N VAL A 83 -6.58 6.35 2.63
CA VAL A 83 -6.55 6.54 1.17
C VAL A 83 -6.74 8.01 0.84
N ASP A 84 -7.69 8.67 1.49
CA ASP A 84 -8.03 10.08 1.27
C ASP A 84 -8.63 10.76 2.51
N LYS A 85 -8.56 12.09 2.55
CA LYS A 85 -9.17 12.94 3.59
C LYS A 85 -9.95 14.06 2.91
N LEU A 86 -11.26 13.99 3.00
CA LEU A 86 -12.16 14.97 2.40
C LEU A 86 -12.50 16.03 3.44
N LYS A 87 -11.79 17.15 3.41
CA LYS A 87 -12.08 18.31 4.26
C LYS A 87 -13.25 19.08 3.66
N ILE A 88 -14.38 19.06 4.34
CA ILE A 88 -15.62 19.70 3.89
C ILE A 88 -15.84 21.02 4.63
N GLY A 89 -15.58 21.02 5.93
CA GLY A 89 -15.74 22.20 6.78
C GLY A 89 -15.01 22.03 8.10
N ASN A 90 -15.26 22.93 9.04
CA ASN A 90 -14.69 22.82 10.38
C ASN A 90 -15.63 22.16 11.38
N ASP A 91 -16.90 21.97 11.03
CA ASP A 91 -17.94 21.49 11.94
C ASP A 91 -18.29 20.03 11.73
N ARG A 92 -19.05 19.48 12.69
CA ARG A 92 -19.40 18.06 12.71
C ARG A 92 -20.24 17.70 11.49
N ILE A 93 -19.86 16.60 10.87
CA ILE A 93 -20.65 15.97 9.80
C ILE A 93 -21.82 15.22 10.44
N GLN A 94 -23.03 15.49 9.96
CA GLN A 94 -24.26 14.90 10.53
C GLN A 94 -24.63 13.59 9.84
N ALA A 95 -24.54 13.58 8.51
CA ALA A 95 -24.95 12.46 7.69
C ALA A 95 -23.98 12.25 6.53
N THR A 96 -23.79 10.99 6.16
CA THR A 96 -22.90 10.53 5.10
C THR A 96 -23.58 9.34 4.42
N THR A 97 -24.05 9.54 3.20
CA THR A 97 -24.68 8.49 2.40
C THR A 97 -23.80 8.15 1.22
N VAL A 98 -23.64 6.86 0.97
CA VAL A 98 -22.88 6.34 -0.16
C VAL A 98 -23.86 5.72 -1.13
N HIS A 99 -23.82 6.18 -2.37
CA HIS A 99 -24.52 5.50 -3.46
C HIS A 99 -23.49 4.75 -4.31
N PRO A 100 -23.58 3.41 -4.40
CA PRO A 100 -22.78 2.67 -5.36
C PRO A 100 -23.27 3.02 -6.77
N HIS A 101 -22.38 3.49 -7.64
CA HIS A 101 -22.71 3.62 -9.04
C HIS A 101 -22.54 2.24 -9.69
N LEU A 102 -23.65 1.50 -9.80
CA LEU A 102 -23.68 0.27 -10.58
C LEU A 102 -23.60 0.67 -12.06
N ILE A 103 -22.45 0.44 -12.69
CA ILE A 103 -22.39 0.43 -14.16
C ILE A 103 -23.20 -0.79 -14.60
N PRO A 104 -24.27 -0.64 -15.39
CA PRO A 104 -25.07 -1.77 -15.83
C PRO A 104 -24.20 -2.76 -16.64
N VAL A 105 -24.36 -4.04 -16.32
CA VAL A 105 -23.60 -5.20 -16.81
C VAL A 105 -23.76 -5.45 -18.33
N THR A 106 -24.46 -4.58 -19.07
CA THR A 106 -24.70 -4.74 -20.51
C THR A 106 -23.46 -4.55 -21.40
N ALA A 107 -22.33 -4.10 -20.85
CA ALA A 107 -21.06 -4.07 -21.59
C ALA A 107 -20.32 -5.43 -21.65
N GLN A 108 -20.86 -6.50 -21.07
CA GLN A 108 -20.19 -7.80 -20.94
C GLN A 108 -20.25 -8.69 -22.21
N LEU A 109 -20.90 -8.23 -23.30
CA LEU A 109 -21.04 -9.00 -24.54
C LEU A 109 -19.93 -8.80 -25.59
N MET A 110 -18.94 -7.92 -25.35
CA MET A 110 -17.78 -7.78 -26.23
C MET A 110 -16.49 -8.04 -25.47
N GLY A 111 -16.09 -9.31 -25.33
CA GLY A 111 -14.72 -9.85 -25.41
C GLY A 111 -13.54 -9.18 -24.68
N CYS A 112 -13.76 -8.13 -23.91
CA CYS A 112 -12.72 -7.38 -23.23
C CYS A 112 -12.46 -8.04 -21.87
N ARG A 113 -11.29 -8.65 -21.77
CA ARG A 113 -10.71 -9.16 -20.52
C ARG A 113 -11.02 -8.23 -19.36
N GLN A 114 -11.83 -8.75 -18.45
CA GLN A 114 -12.13 -8.33 -17.09
C GLN A 114 -11.20 -7.23 -16.54
N TRP A 115 -11.56 -5.97 -16.83
CA TRP A 115 -11.13 -4.85 -16.01
C TRP A 115 -11.91 -4.95 -14.70
N ARG A 116 -11.17 -5.20 -13.62
CA ARG A 116 -11.66 -5.29 -12.25
C ARG A 116 -12.66 -4.15 -12.01
N ASN A 117 -13.88 -4.47 -11.59
CA ASN A 117 -14.98 -3.53 -11.36
C ASN A 117 -14.56 -2.42 -10.37
N GLU A 118 -14.00 -1.33 -10.86
CA GLU A 118 -13.72 -0.14 -10.05
C GLU A 118 -15.05 0.59 -9.89
N THR A 119 -15.81 0.21 -8.85
CA THR A 119 -17.07 0.85 -8.51
C THR A 119 -16.82 2.31 -8.16
N LYS A 120 -17.25 3.22 -9.04
CA LYS A 120 -17.40 4.63 -8.68
C LYS A 120 -18.46 4.72 -7.61
N PHE A 121 -18.20 5.46 -6.54
CA PHE A 121 -19.24 5.81 -5.59
C PHE A 121 -19.37 7.32 -5.50
N VAL A 122 -20.59 7.75 -5.22
CA VAL A 122 -20.92 9.14 -4.91
C VAL A 122 -21.18 9.23 -3.42
N LEU A 123 -20.44 10.11 -2.77
CA LEU A 123 -20.58 10.40 -1.36
C LEU A 123 -21.36 11.71 -1.22
N ALA A 124 -22.54 11.64 -0.63
CA ALA A 124 -23.29 12.83 -0.22
C ALA A 124 -23.07 13.04 1.28
N VAL A 125 -22.57 14.21 1.64
CA VAL A 125 -22.30 14.59 3.03
C VAL A 125 -23.10 15.82 3.39
N ILE A 126 -23.81 15.76 4.51
CA ILE A 126 -24.55 16.89 5.08
C ILE A 126 -23.85 17.31 6.36
N PHE A 127 -23.53 18.60 6.46
CA PHE A 127 -23.01 19.20 7.67
C PHE A 127 -23.78 20.48 8.01
N GLN A 128 -23.93 20.73 9.31
CA GLN A 128 -24.54 21.95 9.80
C GLN A 128 -23.43 22.94 10.10
N GLY A 129 -23.28 23.95 9.25
CA GLY A 129 -22.39 25.06 9.51
C GLY A 129 -22.92 25.96 10.63
N ASN A 130 -22.07 26.84 11.14
CA ASN A 130 -22.48 27.89 12.07
C ASN A 130 -23.46 28.91 11.43
N THR A 131 -23.55 28.92 10.10
CA THR A 131 -24.55 29.63 9.31
C THR A 131 -25.79 28.74 9.16
N LYS A 132 -27.00 29.32 9.18
CA LYS A 132 -28.28 28.58 9.26
C LYS A 132 -28.58 27.60 8.09
N ALA A 133 -27.72 27.50 7.08
CA ALA A 133 -27.89 26.60 5.95
C ALA A 133 -27.03 25.34 6.12
N SER A 134 -27.62 24.17 5.84
CA SER A 134 -26.85 22.92 5.72
C SER A 134 -26.32 22.81 4.31
N ASP A 135 -25.02 22.59 4.16
CA ASP A 135 -24.40 22.39 2.87
C ASP A 135 -24.35 20.89 2.55
N ILE A 136 -24.64 20.55 1.28
CA ILE A 136 -24.57 19.20 0.74
C ILE A 136 -23.34 19.12 -0.16
N LEU A 137 -22.34 18.35 0.26
CA LEU A 137 -21.17 18.07 -0.58
C LEU A 137 -21.34 16.73 -1.27
N VAL A 138 -21.27 16.74 -2.59
CA VAL A 138 -21.26 15.55 -3.44
C VAL A 138 -19.82 15.31 -3.88
N TRP A 139 -19.20 14.25 -3.38
CA TRP A 139 -17.87 13.84 -3.79
C TRP A 139 -17.95 12.60 -4.67
N GLN A 140 -17.18 12.62 -5.75
CA GLN A 140 -17.00 11.50 -6.66
C GLN A 140 -15.53 11.09 -6.67
N LYS A 141 -15.26 9.80 -6.44
CA LYS A 141 -13.90 9.26 -6.45
C LYS A 141 -13.28 9.49 -7.83
N ASN A 142 -12.29 10.39 -7.89
CA ASN A 142 -11.50 10.57 -9.09
C ASN A 142 -10.48 9.41 -9.20
N ILE A 143 -10.68 8.57 -10.22
CA ILE A 143 -9.91 7.35 -10.49
C ILE A 143 -8.44 7.66 -10.79
N ASP A 144 -8.16 8.86 -11.29
CA ASP A 144 -6.82 9.24 -11.79
C ASP A 144 -5.74 9.09 -10.72
N LYS A 145 -6.06 9.40 -9.46
CA LYS A 145 -5.08 9.32 -8.36
C LYS A 145 -4.71 7.88 -7.96
N CYS A 146 -5.65 6.93 -8.09
CA CYS A 146 -5.40 5.53 -7.76
C CYS A 146 -4.51 4.86 -8.81
N VAL A 147 -4.81 5.15 -10.09
CA VAL A 147 -4.00 4.69 -11.23
C VAL A 147 -2.58 5.24 -11.12
N GLN A 148 -2.43 6.52 -10.77
CA GLN A 148 -1.11 7.11 -10.55
C GLN A 148 -0.31 6.40 -9.46
N ARG A 149 -0.88 6.13 -8.27
CA ARG A 149 -0.14 5.43 -7.19
C ARG A 149 0.31 4.04 -7.63
N LYS A 150 -0.58 3.25 -8.24
CA LYS A 150 -0.22 1.91 -8.73
C LYS A 150 0.86 1.97 -9.80
N ALA A 151 0.77 2.93 -10.72
CA ALA A 151 1.79 3.15 -11.74
C ALA A 151 3.15 3.52 -11.10
N THR A 152 3.16 4.35 -10.05
CA THR A 152 4.39 4.69 -9.33
C THR A 152 5.02 3.47 -8.65
N GLU A 153 4.24 2.60 -8.00
CA GLU A 153 4.78 1.38 -7.38
C GLU A 153 5.31 0.38 -8.41
N ILE A 154 4.62 0.21 -9.53
CA ILE A 154 5.11 -0.62 -10.64
C ILE A 154 6.40 -0.03 -11.21
N LEU A 155 6.47 1.29 -11.41
CA LEU A 155 7.66 1.96 -11.91
C LEU A 155 8.85 1.76 -10.96
N LYS A 156 8.64 1.88 -9.64
CA LYS A 156 9.67 1.57 -8.63
C LYS A 156 10.18 0.14 -8.79
N MET A 157 9.28 -0.84 -8.89
CA MET A 157 9.67 -2.24 -9.08
C MET A 157 10.50 -2.46 -10.35
N VAL A 158 10.10 -1.83 -11.47
CA VAL A 158 10.86 -1.91 -12.73
C VAL A 158 12.26 -1.31 -12.57
N VAL A 159 12.39 -0.17 -11.89
CA VAL A 159 13.69 0.45 -11.62
C VAL A 159 14.57 -0.42 -10.71
N TYR A 160 14.00 -1.05 -9.67
CA TYR A 160 14.75 -1.97 -8.82
C TYR A 160 15.28 -3.18 -9.61
N VAL A 161 14.43 -3.78 -10.46
CA VAL A 161 14.84 -4.93 -11.28
C VAL A 161 15.92 -4.54 -12.29
N SER A 162 15.81 -3.37 -12.92
CA SER A 162 16.83 -2.91 -13.87
C SER A 162 18.17 -2.63 -13.19
N LEU A 163 18.17 -2.05 -11.98
CA LEU A 163 19.37 -1.87 -11.16
C LEU A 163 20.01 -3.21 -10.78
N CYS A 164 19.22 -4.21 -10.41
CA CYS A 164 19.73 -5.56 -10.12
C CYS A 164 20.40 -6.20 -11.34
N ILE A 165 19.78 -6.08 -12.52
CA ILE A 165 20.34 -6.61 -13.77
C ILE A 165 21.65 -5.90 -14.12
N ALA A 166 21.71 -4.57 -13.99
CA ALA A 166 22.93 -3.80 -14.22
C ALA A 166 24.06 -4.20 -13.27
N LEU A 167 23.75 -4.39 -11.98
CA LEU A 167 24.73 -4.84 -10.99
C LEU A 167 25.28 -6.24 -11.31
N LEU A 168 24.41 -7.17 -11.70
CA LEU A 168 24.82 -8.51 -12.12
C LEU A 168 25.73 -8.45 -13.35
N ALA A 169 25.42 -7.61 -14.33
CA ALA A 169 26.26 -7.44 -15.52
C ALA A 169 27.68 -6.95 -15.17
N VAL A 170 27.82 -5.99 -14.25
CA VAL A 170 29.13 -5.50 -13.77
C VAL A 170 29.91 -6.61 -13.06
N ILE A 171 29.24 -7.43 -12.24
CA ILE A 171 29.88 -8.57 -11.55
C ILE A 171 30.41 -9.58 -12.59
N PHE A 172 29.62 -9.92 -13.61
CA PHE A 172 30.04 -10.83 -14.68
C PHE A 172 31.23 -10.31 -15.49
N GLN A 173 31.24 -9.02 -15.84
CA GLN A 173 32.37 -8.40 -16.53
C GLN A 173 33.66 -8.49 -15.70
N ASN A 174 33.58 -8.20 -14.40
CA ASN A 174 34.71 -8.30 -13.49
C ASN A 174 35.21 -9.74 -13.32
N LEU A 175 34.32 -10.72 -13.26
CA LEU A 175 34.68 -12.15 -13.22
C LEU A 175 35.37 -12.60 -14.51
N SER A 176 34.86 -12.19 -15.68
CA SER A 176 35.45 -12.53 -16.97
C SER A 176 36.89 -12.01 -17.11
N ILE A 177 37.13 -10.76 -16.70
CA ILE A 177 38.47 -10.15 -16.70
C ILE A 177 39.43 -10.94 -15.78
N ARG A 178 38.96 -11.34 -14.59
CA ARG A 178 39.77 -12.14 -13.64
C ARG A 178 40.14 -13.51 -14.20
N VAL A 179 39.19 -14.20 -14.83
CA VAL A 179 39.45 -15.51 -15.46
C VAL A 179 40.46 -15.37 -16.61
N HIS A 180 40.35 -14.33 -17.42
CA HIS A 180 41.29 -14.09 -18.52
C HIS A 180 42.72 -13.79 -18.03
N LEU A 181 42.85 -13.04 -16.92
CA LEU A 181 44.14 -12.78 -16.28
C LEU A 181 44.76 -14.05 -15.71
N LEU A 182 43.97 -14.88 -15.01
CA LEU A 182 44.43 -16.17 -14.46
C LEU A 182 44.89 -17.15 -15.54
N HIS A 183 44.21 -17.19 -16.69
CA HIS A 183 44.61 -18.06 -17.80
C HIS A 183 45.96 -17.63 -18.40
N LYS A 184 46.19 -16.31 -18.58
CA LYS A 184 47.46 -15.79 -19.12
C LYS A 184 48.65 -16.06 -18.19
N THR A 185 48.46 -16.08 -16.88
CA THR A 185 49.56 -16.40 -15.96
C THR A 185 49.92 -17.89 -15.95
N SER A 186 49.01 -18.80 -16.31
CA SER A 186 49.30 -20.25 -16.32
C SER A 186 50.01 -20.78 -17.56
N VAL A 187 49.99 -20.05 -18.70
CA VAL A 187 50.48 -20.56 -20.00
C VAL A 187 51.93 -20.15 -20.30
N ASN A 188 52.55 -19.26 -19.50
CA ASN A 188 53.89 -18.73 -19.76
C ASN A 188 55.04 -19.36 -18.94
N GLU A 189 54.83 -20.50 -18.28
CA GLU A 189 55.95 -21.32 -17.78
C GLU A 189 55.98 -22.67 -18.49
N PRO A 190 56.60 -22.78 -19.67
CA PRO A 190 57.31 -24.00 -19.99
C PRO A 190 58.43 -24.14 -18.97
N SER A 191 58.40 -25.27 -18.27
CA SER A 191 59.37 -25.78 -17.32
C SER A 191 60.79 -25.91 -17.88
N GLN A 192 61.42 -24.81 -18.28
CA GLN A 192 62.87 -24.67 -18.17
C GLN A 192 63.16 -24.15 -16.76
N ILE A 193 63.02 -25.05 -15.79
CA ILE A 193 63.75 -24.91 -14.53
C ILE A 193 65.22 -24.90 -14.95
N ASN A 194 65.77 -23.69 -15.10
CA ASN A 194 67.19 -23.48 -15.29
C ASN A 194 67.90 -24.18 -14.14
N THR A 195 68.52 -25.32 -14.44
CA THR A 195 69.41 -26.06 -13.55
C THR A 195 70.50 -25.16 -12.94
N SER A 196 70.81 -24.02 -13.57
CA SER A 196 71.78 -23.04 -13.06
C SER A 196 71.35 -22.28 -11.79
N ILE A 197 70.04 -22.21 -11.45
CA ILE A 197 69.59 -21.57 -10.21
C ILE A 197 69.73 -22.55 -9.03
N VAL A 198 69.54 -23.85 -9.25
CA VAL A 198 69.77 -24.89 -8.24
C VAL A 198 71.27 -25.02 -7.94
N GLU A 199 72.12 -24.94 -8.96
CA GLU A 199 73.58 -25.00 -8.81
C GLU A 199 74.15 -23.83 -7.98
N LYS A 200 73.69 -22.60 -8.24
CA LYS A 200 74.08 -21.42 -7.44
C LYS A 200 73.54 -21.44 -6.00
N GLY A 201 72.43 -22.14 -5.75
CA GLY A 201 71.90 -22.33 -4.40
C GLY A 201 72.72 -23.35 -3.59
N MET A 202 73.26 -24.37 -4.24
CA MET A 202 74.09 -25.40 -3.59
C MET A 202 75.49 -24.87 -3.21
N ASP A 203 76.07 -23.97 -4.01
CA ASP A 203 77.32 -23.27 -3.67
C ASP A 203 77.19 -22.39 -2.41
N TYR A 204 76.07 -21.69 -2.25
CA TYR A 204 75.84 -20.83 -1.07
C TYR A 204 75.62 -21.59 0.24
N LEU A 205 75.24 -22.87 0.15
CA LEU A 205 75.00 -23.74 1.30
C LEU A 205 76.17 -24.69 1.61
N GLY A 206 77.24 -24.69 0.80
CA GLY A 206 78.44 -25.51 1.01
C GLY A 206 78.18 -27.01 0.93
N LEU A 207 77.24 -27.44 0.07
CA LEU A 207 76.81 -28.84 -0.09
C LEU A 207 77.48 -29.55 -1.28
N ILE A 208 78.43 -28.90 -1.94
CA ILE A 208 79.34 -29.42 -2.99
C ILE A 208 80.72 -28.84 -2.69
#